data_AF-A0AAF5D4R3-F1
#
_entry.id   AF-A0AAF5D4R3-F1
#
_cell.length_a   1.000
_cell.length_b   1.000
_cell.length_c   1.000
_cell.angle_alpha   90.00
_cell.angle_beta   90.00
_cell.angle_gamma   90.00
#
_symmetry.space_group_name_H-M   'P 1'
#
loop_
_entity.id
_entity.type
_entity.pdbx_description
1 polymer ?
#
loop_
_entity_poly.entity_id
_entity_poly.type
_entity_poly.pdbx_seq_one_letter_code
_entity_poly.pdbx_strand_id
1 'polypeptide(L)'
;MEAIQRKKLIQMLNDEYAQDLENDAAHSLSDSRKSSNINSTNKSSSFIKTSTSDGESLITSYRSPSHSTFNPIKDKNMLELIQFTNTLESKLNILQKKALKITWKRLSEAPRTSRKGMLFIMQRVFDLLIEKNPKISTVFYSSAFLSCLEDRKKTVTSTIDDDSKKCPYKLKTIATLRDHANLLLDFVNTSICLMFDIPYHESSNIGLSSLGCSHSKLISLGFDREWFHQLGECFAEVMFSQECVRAFPHAASAWSLFAVTFTDKLYVETNWRRNEVHRNISSSYSLGIIHTPSPRIIYDKKNCIKKYSETIPSKETIENEDSKKENFMTKKV
;
A
#
# COMPACT_ATOMS: atom_id res chain seq x y z
N MET A 1 -30.89 -16.41 13.94
CA MET A 1 -30.15 -15.67 14.99
C MET A 1 -29.32 -14.53 14.41
N GLU A 2 -28.53 -14.79 13.35
CA GLU A 2 -27.68 -13.79 12.68
C GLU A 2 -28.42 -12.55 12.18
N ALA A 3 -29.61 -12.69 11.57
CA ALA A 3 -30.38 -11.55 11.07
C ALA A 3 -30.78 -10.54 12.19
N ILE A 4 -31.08 -11.04 13.40
CA ILE A 4 -31.42 -10.18 14.55
C ILE A 4 -30.18 -9.43 15.03
N GLN A 5 -29.02 -10.09 15.08
CA GLN A 5 -27.75 -9.45 15.41
C GLN A 5 -27.37 -8.38 14.39
N ARG A 6 -27.57 -8.64 13.09
CA ARG A 6 -27.37 -7.65 12.02
C ARG A 6 -28.30 -6.45 12.18
N LYS A 7 -29.60 -6.66 12.45
CA LYS A 7 -30.55 -5.56 12.66
C LYS A 7 -30.18 -4.71 13.89
N LYS A 8 -29.78 -5.34 15.00
CA LYS A 8 -29.31 -4.62 16.19
C LYS A 8 -28.04 -3.82 15.90
N LEU A 9 -27.10 -4.40 15.15
CA LEU A 9 -25.88 -3.72 14.74
C LEU A 9 -26.22 -2.49 13.91
N ILE A 10 -27.01 -2.63 12.84
CA ILE A 10 -27.42 -1.52 11.96
C ILE A 10 -28.10 -0.40 12.76
N GLN A 11 -29.00 -0.75 13.70
CA GLN A 11 -29.64 0.25 14.56
C GLN A 11 -28.60 1.02 15.39
N MET A 12 -27.70 0.31 16.07
CA MET A 12 -26.60 0.94 16.80
C MET A 12 -25.73 1.82 15.90
N LEU A 13 -25.51 1.43 14.64
CA LEU A 13 -24.72 2.25 13.71
C LEU A 13 -25.42 3.57 13.36
N ASN A 14 -26.74 3.52 13.17
CA ASN A 14 -27.55 4.69 12.86
C ASN A 14 -27.67 5.62 14.07
N ASP A 15 -27.78 5.08 15.28
CA ASP A 15 -27.88 5.85 16.52
C ASP A 15 -26.55 6.59 16.81
N GLU A 16 -25.40 5.93 16.68
CA GLU A 16 -24.07 6.57 16.82
C GLU A 16 -23.88 7.68 15.77
N TYR A 17 -24.32 7.44 14.53
CA TYR A 17 -24.25 8.45 13.47
C TYR A 17 -25.12 9.68 13.77
N ALA A 18 -26.35 9.48 14.26
CA ALA A 18 -27.24 10.57 14.64
C ALA A 18 -26.63 11.41 15.78
N GLN A 19 -26.06 10.74 16.79
CA GLN A 19 -25.40 11.39 17.92
C GLN A 19 -24.19 12.23 17.48
N ASP A 20 -23.35 11.72 16.58
CA ASP A 20 -22.22 12.47 16.02
C ASP A 20 -22.67 13.67 15.17
N LEU A 21 -23.83 13.56 14.50
CA LEU A 21 -24.41 14.66 13.74
C LEU A 21 -24.92 15.79 14.66
N GLU A 22 -25.52 15.42 15.79
CA GLU A 22 -25.98 16.36 16.82
C GLU A 22 -24.81 17.04 17.55
N ASN A 23 -23.76 16.30 17.89
CA ASN A 23 -22.57 16.85 18.55
C ASN A 23 -21.87 17.90 17.67
N ASP A 24 -21.72 17.63 16.37
CA ASP A 24 -21.11 18.60 15.44
C ASP A 24 -21.99 19.83 15.22
N ALA A 25 -23.32 19.66 15.18
CA ALA A 25 -24.24 20.79 15.11
C ALA A 25 -24.11 21.67 16.36
N ALA A 26 -24.01 21.07 17.55
CA ALA A 26 -23.80 21.78 18.82
C ALA A 26 -22.46 22.52 18.85
N HIS A 27 -21.37 21.91 18.36
CA HIS A 27 -20.06 22.57 18.27
C HIS A 27 -20.07 23.75 17.30
N SER A 28 -20.69 23.61 16.12
CA SER A 28 -20.79 24.71 15.14
C SER A 28 -21.56 25.93 15.67
N LEU A 29 -22.60 25.71 16.50
CA LEU A 29 -23.34 26.77 17.18
C LEU A 29 -22.52 27.45 18.29
N SER A 30 -21.66 26.70 18.97
CA SER A 30 -20.82 27.21 20.06
C SER A 30 -19.69 28.11 19.56
N ASP A 31 -19.10 27.82 18.38
CA ASP A 31 -18.02 28.62 17.80
C ASP A 31 -18.54 29.92 17.15
N SER A 32 -19.78 29.91 16.64
CA SER A 32 -20.42 31.11 16.10
C SER A 32 -20.79 32.14 17.19
N ARG A 33 -21.04 31.70 18.44
CA ARG A 33 -21.32 32.63 19.57
C ARG A 33 -20.08 33.25 20.20
N LYS A 34 -18.88 32.68 19.99
CA LYS A 34 -17.63 33.26 20.53
C LYS A 34 -17.02 34.35 19.63
N SER A 35 -17.44 34.44 18.37
CA SER A 35 -16.88 35.36 17.38
C SER A 35 -17.66 36.68 17.23
N SER A 36 -18.76 36.89 17.96
CA SER A 36 -19.60 38.11 17.85
C SER A 36 -19.50 39.13 18.98
N ASN A 37 -18.54 38.99 19.92
CA ASN A 37 -18.52 39.83 21.14
C ASN A 37 -17.21 40.60 21.42
N ILE A 38 -16.49 41.00 20.36
CA ILE A 38 -15.33 41.89 20.47
C ILE A 38 -15.54 43.05 19.51
N ASN A 39 -16.27 44.08 19.97
CA ASN A 39 -16.19 45.47 19.53
C ASN A 39 -17.28 46.26 20.26
N SER A 40 -16.93 46.94 21.36
CA SER A 40 -17.35 48.32 21.67
C SER A 40 -17.14 48.68 23.14
N THR A 41 -16.50 49.83 23.32
CA THR A 41 -16.67 50.80 24.41
C THR A 41 -16.01 50.56 25.78
N ASN A 42 -14.99 51.38 25.97
CA ASN A 42 -14.26 51.75 27.16
C ASN A 42 -15.14 52.32 28.30
N LYS A 43 -14.51 52.26 29.50
CA LYS A 43 -14.40 53.30 30.56
C LYS A 43 -15.13 53.05 31.90
N SER A 44 -14.28 53.01 32.94
CA SER A 44 -14.52 53.38 34.36
C SER A 44 -15.23 52.32 35.23
N SER A 45 -14.93 52.03 36.49
CA SER A 45 -13.77 52.05 37.41
C SER A 45 -14.36 51.85 38.82
N SER A 46 -13.67 51.11 39.70
CA SER A 46 -13.91 50.96 41.16
C SER A 46 -15.00 49.95 41.57
N PHE A 47 -14.91 49.15 42.65
CA PHE A 47 -13.90 48.86 43.69
C PHE A 47 -14.41 47.61 44.47
N ILE A 48 -13.50 46.82 45.07
CA ILE A 48 -13.68 45.97 46.29
C ILE A 48 -14.15 44.49 46.20
N LYS A 49 -13.14 43.61 46.45
CA LYS A 49 -13.00 42.45 47.39
C LYS A 49 -14.07 41.34 47.44
N THR A 50 -13.82 40.04 47.71
CA THR A 50 -12.68 39.12 47.94
C THR A 50 -13.28 37.70 48.11
N SER A 51 -12.47 36.64 47.91
CA SER A 51 -12.52 35.24 48.46
C SER A 51 -12.67 34.15 47.38
N THR A 52 -11.56 33.60 46.85
CA THR A 52 -10.84 32.37 47.27
C THR A 52 -11.62 31.05 47.06
N SER A 53 -11.22 30.30 46.04
CA SER A 53 -11.21 28.82 46.04
C SER A 53 -10.37 28.32 44.85
N ASP A 54 -9.44 27.43 45.18
CA ASP A 54 -8.38 26.85 44.36
C ASP A 54 -8.88 25.95 43.22
N GLY A 55 -8.07 25.80 42.17
CA GLY A 55 -8.38 24.90 41.04
C GLY A 55 -7.36 24.99 39.90
N GLU A 56 -6.17 24.47 40.19
CA GLU A 56 -5.05 24.04 39.33
C GLU A 56 -5.07 24.34 37.82
N SER A 57 -3.98 25.00 37.41
CA SER A 57 -3.50 25.15 36.05
C SER A 57 -3.04 23.81 35.45
N LEU A 58 -3.51 23.50 34.24
CA LEU A 58 -2.80 22.62 33.30
C LEU A 58 -2.55 23.40 32.01
N ILE A 59 -1.44 24.14 32.02
CA ILE A 59 -0.72 24.55 30.81
C ILE A 59 0.06 23.32 30.35
N THR A 60 -0.48 22.54 29.43
CA THR A 60 0.30 21.50 28.75
C THR A 60 1.06 22.12 27.57
N SER A 61 2.27 22.53 27.94
CA SER A 61 3.45 22.81 27.14
C SER A 61 3.44 22.29 25.70
N TYR A 62 3.64 23.22 24.77
CA TYR A 62 4.26 22.99 23.48
C TYR A 62 5.52 22.14 23.67
N ARG A 63 5.52 20.93 23.12
CA ARG A 63 6.69 20.06 23.06
C ARG A 63 7.54 20.55 21.88
N SER A 64 8.65 21.21 22.22
CA SER A 64 9.69 21.57 21.27
C SER A 64 10.19 20.32 20.53
N PRO A 65 10.48 20.40 19.21
CA PRO A 65 11.04 19.27 18.48
C PRO A 65 12.47 19.02 18.99
N SER A 66 12.64 17.95 19.76
CA SER A 66 13.96 17.36 20.00
C SER A 66 14.60 17.03 18.65
N HIS A 67 15.83 17.50 18.45
CA HIS A 67 16.71 17.26 17.30
C HIS A 67 16.49 15.88 16.64
N SER A 68 15.57 15.85 15.67
CA SER A 68 15.34 14.72 14.79
C SER A 68 16.29 14.89 13.62
N THR A 69 17.21 13.95 13.46
CA THR A 69 18.11 13.84 12.31
C THR A 69 17.27 13.81 11.04
N PHE A 70 17.25 14.92 10.28
CA PHE A 70 16.58 15.04 8.99
C PHE A 70 16.94 13.84 8.12
N ASN A 71 15.94 13.03 7.77
CA ASN A 71 16.14 11.89 6.88
C ASN A 71 15.44 12.24 5.57
N PRO A 72 16.18 12.72 4.55
CA PRO A 72 15.59 13.35 3.37
C PRO A 72 14.59 12.46 2.64
N ILE A 73 14.77 11.13 2.71
CA ILE A 73 13.85 10.16 2.08
C ILE A 73 12.56 10.05 2.88
N LYS A 74 12.64 9.91 4.20
CA LYS A 74 11.44 9.84 5.06
C LYS A 74 10.65 11.13 5.00
N ASP A 75 11.34 12.27 5.01
CA ASP A 75 10.74 13.59 4.96
C ASP A 75 10.04 13.84 3.61
N LYS A 76 10.66 13.38 2.50
CA LYS A 76 10.01 13.41 1.18
C LYS A 76 8.76 12.53 1.12
N ASN A 77 8.83 11.29 1.58
CA ASN A 77 7.68 10.38 1.57
C ASN A 77 6.54 10.89 2.45
N MET A 78 6.86 11.50 3.60
CA MET A 78 5.88 12.13 4.47
C MET A 78 5.21 13.34 3.79
N LEU A 79 5.98 14.18 3.11
CA LEU A 79 5.42 15.31 2.35
C LEU A 79 4.50 14.84 1.22
N GLU A 80 4.89 13.80 0.47
CA GLU A 80 4.04 13.18 -0.55
C GLU A 80 2.74 12.63 0.05
N LEU A 81 2.81 12.03 1.24
CA LEU A 81 1.65 11.52 1.95
C LEU A 81 0.71 12.65 2.39
N ILE A 82 1.25 13.74 2.96
CA ILE A 82 0.48 14.94 3.31
C ILE A 82 -0.22 15.53 2.08
N GLN A 83 0.49 15.63 0.95
CA GLN A 83 -0.10 16.12 -0.31
C GLN A 83 -1.22 15.19 -0.80
N PHE A 84 -1.03 13.88 -0.70
CA PHE A 84 -2.04 12.89 -1.03
C PHE A 84 -3.28 13.03 -0.13
N THR A 85 -3.11 13.12 1.19
CA THR A 85 -4.23 13.24 2.13
C THR A 85 -4.99 14.54 1.93
N ASN A 86 -4.31 15.66 1.69
CA ASN A 86 -4.97 16.94 1.39
C ASN A 86 -5.78 16.87 0.08
N THR A 87 -5.24 16.20 -0.95
CA THR A 87 -5.94 15.99 -2.22
C THR A 87 -7.18 15.12 -2.02
N LEU A 88 -7.04 14.00 -1.31
CA LEU A 88 -8.16 13.11 -1.00
C LEU A 88 -9.22 13.84 -0.17
N GLU A 89 -8.80 14.57 0.85
CA GLU A 89 -9.66 15.34 1.73
C GLU A 89 -10.48 16.38 0.94
N SER A 90 -9.86 17.09 -0.01
CA SER A 90 -10.55 18.07 -0.86
C SER A 90 -11.63 17.48 -1.75
N LYS A 91 -11.52 16.19 -2.09
CA LYS A 91 -12.50 15.46 -2.93
C LYS A 91 -13.67 14.90 -2.10
N LEU A 92 -13.48 14.69 -0.81
CA LEU A 92 -14.50 14.12 0.08
C LEU A 92 -15.38 15.23 0.66
N ASN A 93 -16.70 15.06 0.54
CA ASN A 93 -17.63 15.92 1.28
C ASN A 93 -17.65 15.56 2.78
N ILE A 94 -18.27 16.41 3.61
CA ILE A 94 -18.30 16.25 5.07
C ILE A 94 -18.87 14.88 5.49
N LEU A 95 -19.96 14.43 4.85
CA LEU A 95 -20.59 13.15 5.16
C LEU A 95 -19.70 11.97 4.77
N GLN A 96 -19.00 12.05 3.64
CA GLN A 96 -18.04 11.04 3.19
C GLN A 96 -16.82 10.97 4.10
N LYS A 97 -16.29 12.12 4.55
CA LYS A 97 -15.20 12.17 5.54
C LYS A 97 -15.59 11.46 6.83
N LYS A 98 -16.77 11.78 7.38
CA LYS A 98 -17.31 11.10 8.58
C LYS A 98 -17.48 9.60 8.36
N ALA A 99 -18.10 9.22 7.24
CA ALA A 99 -18.32 7.83 6.89
C ALA A 99 -17.00 7.05 6.79
N LEU A 100 -15.97 7.62 6.15
CA LEU A 100 -14.66 7.01 6.06
C LEU A 100 -14.01 6.83 7.44
N LYS A 101 -14.04 7.87 8.29
CA LYS A 101 -13.50 7.82 9.67
C LYS A 101 -14.17 6.73 10.51
N ILE A 102 -15.50 6.72 10.55
CA ILE A 102 -16.28 5.79 11.38
C ILE A 102 -16.10 4.35 10.89
N THR A 103 -16.19 4.13 9.58
CA THR A 103 -16.06 2.78 9.03
C THR A 103 -14.63 2.26 9.16
N TRP A 104 -13.59 3.09 9.01
CA TRP A 104 -12.22 2.70 9.33
C TRP A 104 -12.04 2.33 10.80
N LYS A 105 -12.54 3.17 11.72
CA LYS A 105 -12.49 2.91 13.16
C LYS A 105 -13.10 1.55 13.48
N ARG A 106 -14.32 1.28 13.01
CA ARG A 106 -14.99 -0.02 13.22
C ARG A 106 -14.25 -1.19 12.57
N LEU A 107 -13.69 -0.99 11.38
CA LEU A 107 -12.82 -1.98 10.76
C LEU A 107 -11.57 -2.24 11.59
N SER A 108 -10.99 -1.25 12.26
CA SER A 108 -9.81 -1.42 13.10
C SER A 108 -10.08 -1.96 14.51
N GLU A 109 -11.30 -1.77 15.04
CA GLU A 109 -11.66 -2.10 16.44
C GLU A 109 -12.38 -3.45 16.60
N ALA A 110 -12.99 -4.01 15.55
CA ALA A 110 -13.79 -5.22 15.74
C ALA A 110 -12.93 -6.37 16.33
N PRO A 111 -13.49 -7.22 17.22
CA PRO A 111 -12.73 -8.29 17.89
C PRO A 111 -12.05 -9.29 16.94
N ARG A 112 -12.48 -9.35 15.67
CA ARG A 112 -11.90 -10.17 14.59
C ARG A 112 -10.96 -9.37 13.65
N THR A 113 -10.81 -8.08 13.88
CA THR A 113 -10.06 -7.13 13.03
C THR A 113 -8.98 -6.35 13.78
N SER A 114 -8.32 -7.04 14.72
CA SER A 114 -6.91 -6.74 15.05
C SER A 114 -6.10 -6.48 13.76
N ARG A 115 -4.91 -5.87 13.86
CA ARG A 115 -3.99 -5.70 12.71
C ARG A 115 -3.94 -6.93 11.78
N LYS A 116 -4.07 -8.14 12.34
CA LYS A 116 -4.19 -9.41 11.61
C LYS A 116 -5.45 -9.51 10.73
N GLY A 117 -6.63 -9.14 11.22
CA GLY A 117 -7.87 -9.16 10.43
C GLY A 117 -7.91 -8.09 9.34
N MET A 118 -7.39 -6.89 9.62
CA MET A 118 -7.20 -5.89 8.57
C MET A 118 -6.22 -6.35 7.49
N LEU A 119 -5.15 -7.05 7.91
CA LEU A 119 -4.24 -7.69 6.96
C LEU A 119 -4.94 -8.77 6.12
N PHE A 120 -5.88 -9.54 6.68
CA PHE A 120 -6.68 -10.50 5.90
C PHE A 120 -7.58 -9.81 4.87
N ILE A 121 -8.19 -8.66 5.21
CA ILE A 121 -8.96 -7.86 4.25
C ILE A 121 -8.05 -7.41 3.10
N MET A 122 -6.86 -6.88 3.40
CA MET A 122 -5.91 -6.47 2.37
C MET A 122 -5.37 -7.64 1.54
N GLN A 123 -5.19 -8.83 2.14
CA GLN A 123 -4.84 -10.04 1.39
C GLN A 123 -5.96 -10.41 0.41
N ARG A 124 -7.24 -10.33 0.83
CA ARG A 124 -8.36 -10.62 -0.06
C ARG A 124 -8.42 -9.68 -1.27
N VAL A 125 -7.97 -8.43 -1.14
CA VAL A 125 -7.83 -7.51 -2.29
C VAL A 125 -6.88 -8.09 -3.34
N PHE A 126 -5.71 -8.58 -2.92
CA PHE A 126 -4.72 -9.18 -3.83
C PHE A 126 -5.16 -10.55 -4.37
N ASP A 127 -5.84 -11.36 -3.56
CA ASP A 127 -6.40 -12.64 -4.02
C ASP A 127 -7.44 -12.40 -5.12
N LEU A 128 -8.36 -11.44 -4.92
CA LEU A 128 -9.36 -11.06 -5.91
C LEU A 128 -8.72 -10.46 -7.18
N LEU A 129 -7.65 -9.68 -7.02
CA LEU A 129 -6.90 -9.12 -8.14
C LEU A 129 -6.29 -10.22 -9.02
N ILE A 130 -5.69 -11.25 -8.42
CA ILE A 130 -5.13 -12.40 -9.15
C ILE A 130 -6.24 -13.26 -9.76
N GLU A 131 -7.36 -13.44 -9.06
CA GLU A 131 -8.53 -14.17 -9.54
C GLU A 131 -9.08 -13.53 -10.82
N LYS A 132 -9.20 -12.19 -10.85
CA LYS A 132 -9.66 -11.44 -12.03
C LYS A 132 -8.61 -11.36 -13.13
N ASN A 133 -7.33 -11.34 -12.79
CA ASN A 133 -6.24 -11.23 -13.76
C ASN A 133 -5.03 -12.10 -13.38
N PRO A 134 -5.02 -13.38 -13.80
CA PRO A 134 -3.96 -14.32 -13.47
C PRO A 134 -2.57 -13.91 -13.99
N LYS A 135 -2.47 -13.03 -15.00
CA LYS A 135 -1.18 -12.55 -15.54
C LYS A 135 -0.36 -11.80 -14.50
N ILE A 136 -1.02 -11.19 -13.51
CA ILE A 136 -0.37 -10.52 -12.39
C ILE A 136 0.53 -11.50 -11.63
N SER A 137 0.05 -12.73 -11.43
CA SER A 137 0.80 -13.81 -10.77
C SER A 137 2.10 -14.13 -11.51
N THR A 138 2.08 -14.15 -12.85
CA THR A 138 3.27 -14.36 -13.69
C THR A 138 4.35 -13.30 -13.45
N VAL A 139 3.96 -12.03 -13.28
CA VAL A 139 4.91 -10.94 -12.98
C VAL A 139 5.48 -11.08 -11.58
N PHE A 140 4.67 -11.46 -10.59
CA PHE A 140 5.14 -11.77 -9.23
C PHE A 140 6.19 -12.89 -9.25
N TYR A 141 5.92 -14.01 -9.94
CA TYR A 141 6.86 -15.12 -10.04
C TYR A 141 8.14 -14.73 -10.79
N SER A 142 8.02 -13.99 -11.90
CA SER A 142 9.17 -13.53 -12.68
C SER A 142 10.05 -12.58 -11.86
N SER A 143 9.45 -11.64 -11.13
CA SER A 143 10.17 -10.72 -10.24
C SER A 143 10.82 -11.47 -9.08
N ALA A 144 10.12 -12.41 -8.45
CA ALA A 144 10.66 -13.23 -7.36
C ALA A 144 11.86 -14.07 -7.81
N PHE A 145 11.79 -14.64 -9.01
CA PHE A 145 12.89 -15.39 -9.61
C PHE A 145 14.12 -14.51 -9.86
N LEU A 146 13.94 -13.31 -10.42
CA LEU A 146 15.04 -12.37 -10.62
C LEU A 146 15.65 -11.91 -9.29
N SER A 147 14.83 -11.60 -8.28
CA SER A 147 15.28 -11.31 -6.93
C SER A 147 16.16 -12.45 -6.36
N CYS A 148 15.75 -13.71 -6.55
CA CYS A 148 16.56 -14.87 -6.14
C CYS A 148 17.92 -14.94 -6.85
N LEU A 149 17.96 -14.64 -8.15
CA LEU A 149 19.20 -14.62 -8.91
C LEU A 149 20.13 -13.48 -8.48
N GLU A 150 19.57 -12.29 -8.24
CA GLU A 150 20.32 -11.14 -7.73
C GLU A 150 20.92 -11.42 -6.35
N ASP A 151 20.17 -12.05 -5.45
CA ASP A 151 20.64 -12.41 -4.11
C ASP A 151 21.80 -13.42 -4.17
N ARG A 152 21.71 -14.40 -5.07
CA ARG A 152 22.81 -15.36 -5.31
C ARG A 152 24.05 -14.66 -5.87
N LYS A 153 23.89 -13.73 -6.82
CA LYS A 153 25.01 -12.99 -7.40
C LYS A 153 25.73 -12.15 -6.34
N LYS A 154 24.98 -11.45 -5.48
CA LYS A 154 25.55 -10.65 -4.38
C LYS A 154 26.34 -11.51 -3.40
N THR A 155 25.82 -12.69 -3.07
CA THR A 155 26.48 -13.66 -2.18
C THR A 155 27.85 -14.09 -2.73
N VAL A 156 27.95 -14.35 -4.04
CA VAL A 156 29.22 -14.73 -4.70
C VAL A 156 30.23 -13.58 -4.73
N THR A 157 29.75 -12.34 -4.90
CA THR A 157 30.66 -11.17 -4.91
C THR A 157 31.13 -10.77 -3.51
N SER A 158 30.31 -11.00 -2.47
CA SER A 158 30.68 -10.67 -1.08
C SER A 158 31.68 -11.64 -0.46
N THR A 159 31.94 -12.80 -1.08
CA THR A 159 32.92 -13.78 -0.56
C THR A 159 34.37 -13.48 -0.95
N ILE A 160 34.65 -12.39 -1.70
CA ILE A 160 36.01 -12.07 -2.16
C ILE A 160 36.67 -11.00 -1.28
N ASP A 161 35.91 -10.18 -0.56
CA ASP A 161 36.46 -9.09 0.26
C ASP A 161 35.75 -9.02 1.63
N ASP A 162 36.55 -9.10 2.69
CA ASP A 162 36.25 -8.73 4.09
C ASP A 162 35.58 -9.78 5.01
N ASP A 163 36.44 -10.54 5.70
CA ASP A 163 36.17 -11.59 6.68
C ASP A 163 35.61 -11.09 8.03
N SER A 164 35.09 -9.86 8.12
CA SER A 164 34.88 -9.21 9.43
C SER A 164 33.44 -8.79 9.79
N LYS A 165 32.41 -8.98 8.95
CA LYS A 165 31.02 -8.60 9.32
C LYS A 165 29.91 -9.60 8.93
N LYS A 166 29.77 -10.63 9.76
CA LYS A 166 28.50 -11.15 10.35
C LYS A 166 27.18 -10.88 9.58
N CYS A 167 26.79 -11.85 8.75
CA CYS A 167 25.55 -12.66 8.79
C CYS A 167 24.97 -12.94 7.38
N PRO A 168 25.00 -14.20 6.89
CA PRO A 168 24.60 -14.58 5.53
C PRO A 168 23.07 -14.65 5.29
N TYR A 169 22.25 -13.87 6.01
CA TYR A 169 20.78 -14.03 6.00
C TYR A 169 19.97 -12.72 5.88
N LYS A 170 20.57 -11.57 5.60
CA LYS A 170 19.89 -10.28 5.79
C LYS A 170 19.63 -9.49 4.51
N LEU A 171 18.67 -9.96 3.71
CA LEU A 171 17.68 -9.15 2.97
C LEU A 171 16.80 -10.15 2.20
N LYS A 172 15.59 -10.45 2.69
CA LYS A 172 14.59 -11.12 1.85
C LYS A 172 14.22 -10.13 0.74
N THR A 173 14.75 -10.30 -0.47
CA THR A 173 14.41 -9.43 -1.60
C THR A 173 13.15 -9.88 -2.34
N ILE A 174 12.66 -11.09 -2.05
CA ILE A 174 11.41 -11.59 -2.60
C ILE A 174 10.26 -10.94 -1.84
N ALA A 175 9.51 -10.08 -2.53
CA ALA A 175 8.27 -9.52 -2.02
C ALA A 175 7.11 -10.48 -2.31
N THR A 176 6.42 -10.93 -1.26
CA THR A 176 5.25 -11.79 -1.36
C THR A 176 3.96 -10.96 -1.49
N LEU A 177 2.85 -11.59 -1.86
CA LEU A 177 1.52 -10.94 -1.81
C LEU A 177 1.16 -10.45 -0.42
N ARG A 178 1.56 -11.21 0.61
CA ARG A 178 1.38 -10.82 2.00
C ARG A 178 2.17 -9.57 2.36
N ASP A 179 3.36 -9.39 1.80
CA ASP A 179 4.16 -8.18 2.01
C ASP A 179 3.46 -6.97 1.36
N HIS A 180 2.93 -7.13 0.14
CA HIS A 180 2.14 -6.09 -0.52
C HIS A 180 0.86 -5.74 0.25
N ALA A 181 0.17 -6.74 0.82
CA ALA A 181 -0.99 -6.53 1.67
C ALA A 181 -0.65 -5.75 2.95
N ASN A 182 0.53 -6.00 3.56
CA ASN A 182 1.00 -5.19 4.69
C ASN A 182 1.33 -3.76 4.26
N LEU A 183 2.00 -3.56 3.13
CA LEU A 183 2.29 -2.22 2.60
C LEU A 183 1.00 -1.43 2.33
N LEU A 184 0.00 -2.08 1.74
CA LEU A 184 -1.31 -1.46 1.50
C LEU A 184 -2.02 -1.12 2.81
N LEU A 185 -2.00 -2.03 3.79
CA LEU A 185 -2.58 -1.78 5.11
C LEU A 185 -1.92 -0.58 5.80
N ASP A 186 -0.59 -0.58 5.86
CA ASP A 186 0.17 0.49 6.52
C ASP A 186 -0.05 1.83 5.77
N PHE A 187 -0.14 1.84 4.43
CA PHE A 187 -0.47 3.04 3.65
C PHE A 187 -1.88 3.57 3.95
N VAL A 188 -2.91 2.71 3.91
CA VAL A 188 -4.29 3.12 4.19
C VAL A 188 -4.41 3.63 5.62
N ASN A 189 -3.82 2.91 6.58
CA ASN A 189 -3.85 3.31 7.98
C ASN A 189 -3.17 4.67 8.21
N THR A 190 -1.97 4.86 7.67
CA THR A 190 -1.24 6.12 7.83
C THR A 190 -1.98 7.28 7.16
N SER A 191 -2.55 7.06 5.97
CA SER A 191 -3.35 8.07 5.27
C SER A 191 -4.57 8.51 6.08
N ILE A 192 -5.32 7.55 6.64
CA ILE A 192 -6.54 7.85 7.42
C ILE A 192 -6.17 8.49 8.76
N CYS A 193 -5.12 8.01 9.44
CA CYS A 193 -4.67 8.60 10.68
C CYS A 193 -4.20 10.04 10.50
N LEU A 194 -3.45 10.31 9.43
CA LEU A 194 -3.00 11.66 9.08
C LEU A 194 -4.16 12.58 8.72
N MET A 195 -5.15 12.10 7.95
CA MET A 195 -6.28 12.92 7.50
C MET A 195 -7.26 13.30 8.63
N PHE A 196 -7.28 12.55 9.74
CA PHE A 196 -8.22 12.77 10.85
C PHE A 196 -7.51 13.05 12.18
N ASP A 197 -6.22 13.41 12.15
CA ASP A 197 -5.39 13.68 13.32
C ASP A 197 -5.44 12.59 14.40
N ILE A 198 -5.55 11.32 13.97
CA ILE A 198 -5.58 10.17 14.87
C ILE A 198 -4.14 9.80 15.25
N PRO A 199 -3.78 9.77 16.55
CA PRO A 199 -2.45 9.40 16.97
C PRO A 199 -2.06 8.01 16.47
N TYR A 200 -1.01 7.94 15.65
CA TYR A 200 -0.47 6.69 15.12
C TYR A 200 1.05 6.74 15.09
N HIS A 201 1.69 5.68 15.59
CA HIS A 201 3.13 5.51 15.46
C HIS A 201 3.43 4.94 14.08
N GLU A 202 3.93 5.81 13.19
CA GLU A 202 4.35 5.46 11.84
C GLU A 202 5.36 4.30 11.85
N SER A 203 5.01 3.18 11.22
CA SER A 203 5.94 2.07 10.97
C SER A 203 6.86 2.39 9.78
N SER A 204 6.30 2.97 8.73
CA SER A 204 6.99 3.32 7.50
C SER A 204 6.14 4.25 6.62
N ASN A 205 6.71 5.37 6.18
CA ASN A 205 6.06 6.24 5.20
C ASN A 205 6.39 5.74 3.79
N ILE A 206 5.38 5.19 3.12
CA ILE A 206 5.48 4.73 1.74
C ILE A 206 5.13 5.92 0.82
N GLY A 207 6.12 6.41 0.08
CA GLY A 207 5.89 7.40 -0.97
C GLY A 207 5.25 6.75 -2.19
N LEU A 208 4.03 7.17 -2.54
CA LEU A 208 3.32 6.65 -3.72
C LEU A 208 4.11 6.88 -5.02
N SER A 209 4.85 8.00 -5.12
CA SER A 209 5.69 8.27 -6.29
C SER A 209 6.80 7.25 -6.45
N SER A 210 7.51 6.93 -5.36
CA SER A 210 8.54 5.88 -5.36
C SER A 210 7.94 4.51 -5.69
N LEU A 211 6.74 4.22 -5.20
CA LEU A 211 6.06 2.94 -5.44
C LEU A 211 5.65 2.78 -6.92
N GLY A 212 5.00 3.79 -7.49
CA GLY A 212 4.64 3.80 -8.92
C GLY A 212 5.88 3.74 -9.82
N CYS A 213 6.91 4.51 -9.51
CA CYS A 213 8.20 4.45 -10.22
C CYS A 213 8.85 3.06 -10.13
N SER A 214 8.75 2.37 -8.99
CA SER A 214 9.32 1.04 -8.82
C SER A 214 8.59 0.00 -9.67
N HIS A 215 7.25 0.09 -9.75
CA HIS A 215 6.46 -0.79 -10.61
C HIS A 215 6.71 -0.55 -12.10
N SER A 216 7.07 0.68 -12.51
CA SER A 216 7.44 0.95 -13.92
C SER A 216 8.60 0.10 -14.43
N LYS A 217 9.51 -0.34 -13.54
CA LYS A 217 10.63 -1.23 -13.88
C LYS A 217 10.17 -2.64 -14.24
N LEU A 218 8.98 -3.05 -13.79
CA LEU A 218 8.41 -4.37 -14.05
C LEU A 218 7.72 -4.45 -15.42
N ILE A 219 7.61 -3.33 -16.16
CA ILE A 219 6.97 -3.31 -17.49
C ILE A 219 7.69 -4.26 -18.45
N SER A 220 9.02 -4.36 -18.37
CA SER A 220 9.79 -5.32 -19.17
C SER A 220 9.51 -6.79 -18.83
N LEU A 221 8.90 -7.07 -17.69
CA LEU A 221 8.46 -8.39 -17.26
C LEU A 221 6.97 -8.65 -17.56
N GLY A 222 6.31 -7.71 -18.24
CA GLY A 222 4.88 -7.80 -18.58
C GLY A 222 3.94 -7.09 -17.60
N PHE A 223 4.46 -6.27 -16.68
CA PHE A 223 3.59 -5.43 -15.84
C PHE A 223 2.82 -4.41 -16.70
N ASP A 224 1.50 -4.41 -16.57
CA ASP A 224 0.64 -3.41 -17.18
C ASP A 224 0.19 -2.38 -16.13
N ARG A 225 0.26 -1.11 -16.49
CA ARG A 225 -0.09 0.00 -15.58
C ARG A 225 -1.58 0.06 -15.31
N GLU A 226 -2.40 -0.41 -16.26
CA GLU A 226 -3.86 -0.53 -16.09
C GLU A 226 -4.23 -1.46 -14.93
N TRP A 227 -3.30 -2.32 -14.47
CA TRP A 227 -3.51 -3.14 -13.28
C TRP A 227 -3.64 -2.31 -12.00
N PHE A 228 -3.18 -1.06 -11.96
CA PHE A 228 -3.48 -0.16 -10.85
C PHE A 228 -4.97 0.20 -10.79
N HIS A 229 -5.64 0.39 -11.92
CA HIS A 229 -7.09 0.62 -11.93
C HIS A 229 -7.85 -0.65 -11.48
N GLN A 230 -7.41 -1.83 -11.94
CA GLN A 230 -7.96 -3.11 -11.46
C GLN A 230 -7.74 -3.31 -9.95
N LEU A 231 -6.59 -2.90 -9.42
CA LEU A 231 -6.33 -2.88 -7.97
C LEU A 231 -7.34 -1.99 -7.24
N GLY A 232 -7.66 -0.82 -7.80
CA GLY A 232 -8.63 0.11 -7.23
C GLY A 232 -10.06 -0.45 -7.22
N GLU A 233 -10.46 -1.10 -8.31
CA GLU A 233 -11.74 -1.81 -8.42
C GLU A 233 -11.84 -2.95 -7.40
N CYS A 234 -10.84 -3.82 -7.33
CA CYS A 234 -10.80 -4.92 -6.35
C CYS A 234 -10.78 -4.41 -4.91
N PHE A 235 -10.03 -3.34 -4.64
CA PHE A 235 -10.01 -2.71 -3.33
C PHE A 235 -11.41 -2.23 -2.94
N ALA A 236 -12.06 -1.44 -3.80
CA ALA A 236 -13.40 -0.94 -3.56
C ALA A 236 -14.41 -2.08 -3.33
N GLU A 237 -14.38 -3.13 -4.16
CA GLU A 237 -15.26 -4.29 -4.03
C GLU A 237 -15.11 -5.02 -2.69
N VAL A 238 -13.88 -5.25 -2.25
CA VAL A 238 -13.60 -5.88 -0.95
C VAL A 238 -14.06 -4.99 0.19
N MET A 239 -13.90 -3.67 0.08
CA MET A 239 -14.40 -2.72 1.07
C MET A 239 -15.92 -2.69 1.14
N PHE A 240 -16.62 -2.74 0.00
CA PHE A 240 -18.09 -2.77 -0.05
C PHE A 240 -18.69 -4.05 0.52
N SER A 241 -17.92 -5.13 0.49
CA SER A 241 -18.28 -6.42 1.09
C SER A 241 -18.18 -6.40 2.63
N GLN A 242 -17.56 -5.37 3.23
CA GLN A 242 -17.49 -5.23 4.68
C GLN A 242 -18.82 -4.68 5.22
N GLU A 243 -19.40 -5.38 6.19
CA GLU A 243 -20.73 -5.02 6.71
C GLU A 243 -20.77 -3.61 7.30
N CYS A 244 -19.70 -3.16 7.96
CA CYS A 244 -19.62 -1.79 8.51
C CYS A 244 -19.62 -0.71 7.42
N VAL A 245 -19.06 -0.99 6.24
CA VAL A 245 -19.09 -0.08 5.08
C VAL A 245 -20.49 -0.10 4.46
N ARG A 246 -21.05 -1.29 4.28
CA ARG A 246 -22.36 -1.49 3.64
C ARG A 246 -23.52 -0.92 4.45
N ALA A 247 -23.39 -0.92 5.78
CA ALA A 247 -24.39 -0.43 6.70
C ALA A 247 -24.30 1.09 6.97
N PHE A 248 -23.32 1.80 6.41
CA PHE A 248 -23.11 3.22 6.69
C PHE A 248 -23.33 4.08 5.42
N PRO A 249 -24.26 5.05 5.45
CA PRO A 249 -24.50 5.95 4.32
C PRO A 249 -23.22 6.67 3.88
N HIS A 250 -23.04 6.87 2.57
CA HIS A 250 -21.87 7.53 1.97
C HIS A 250 -20.52 6.80 2.13
N ALA A 251 -20.42 5.71 2.90
CA ALA A 251 -19.16 5.01 3.07
C ALA A 251 -18.67 4.37 1.77
N ALA A 252 -19.56 3.75 0.98
CA ALA A 252 -19.18 3.16 -0.30
C ALA A 252 -18.57 4.20 -1.26
N SER A 253 -19.17 5.40 -1.37
CA SER A 253 -18.62 6.45 -2.22
C SER A 253 -17.31 7.03 -1.67
N ALA A 254 -17.17 7.15 -0.35
CA ALA A 254 -15.92 7.59 0.28
C ALA A 254 -14.77 6.60 0.03
N TRP A 255 -15.01 5.30 0.23
CA TRP A 255 -14.04 4.23 -0.04
C TRP A 255 -13.68 4.12 -1.52
N SER A 256 -14.66 4.30 -2.42
CA SER A 256 -14.41 4.38 -3.86
C SER A 256 -13.48 5.55 -4.22
N LEU A 257 -13.74 6.73 -3.66
CA LEU A 257 -12.92 7.92 -3.93
C LEU A 257 -11.50 7.79 -3.37
N PHE A 258 -11.35 7.16 -2.20
CA PHE A 258 -10.06 6.75 -1.67
C PHE A 258 -9.33 5.87 -2.69
N ALA A 259 -9.99 4.80 -3.15
CA ALA A 259 -9.44 3.81 -4.07
C ALA A 259 -8.94 4.43 -5.38
N VAL A 260 -9.80 5.22 -6.02
CA VAL A 260 -9.47 5.94 -7.25
C VAL A 260 -8.30 6.89 -7.02
N THR A 261 -8.29 7.66 -5.93
CA THR A 261 -7.26 8.68 -5.71
C THR A 261 -5.87 8.09 -5.54
N PHE A 262 -5.71 6.99 -4.80
CA PHE A 262 -4.37 6.39 -4.63
C PHE A 262 -3.92 5.60 -5.86
N THR A 263 -4.85 4.90 -6.54
CA THR A 263 -4.49 4.12 -7.73
C THR A 263 -4.21 4.99 -8.94
N ASP A 264 -4.94 6.10 -9.10
CA ASP A 264 -4.64 7.12 -10.12
C ASP A 264 -3.25 7.74 -9.88
N LYS A 265 -2.91 8.05 -8.63
CA LYS A 265 -1.56 8.51 -8.29
C LYS A 265 -0.51 7.47 -8.69
N LEU A 266 -0.69 6.19 -8.33
CA LEU A 266 0.26 5.13 -8.72
C LEU A 266 0.37 4.99 -10.24
N TYR A 267 -0.75 5.05 -10.95
CA TYR A 267 -0.81 5.00 -12.41
C TYR A 267 0.02 6.12 -13.03
N VAL A 268 -0.22 7.38 -12.63
CA VAL A 268 0.51 8.55 -13.14
C VAL A 268 2.02 8.42 -12.85
N GLU A 269 2.38 8.00 -11.65
CA GLU A 269 3.78 7.91 -11.22
C GLU A 269 4.59 6.86 -11.98
N THR A 270 3.93 5.87 -12.60
CA THR A 270 4.61 4.90 -13.47
C THR A 270 5.08 5.48 -14.81
N ASN A 271 4.53 6.62 -15.26
CA ASN A 271 4.93 7.27 -16.51
C ASN A 271 6.28 8.00 -16.42
N TRP A 272 6.67 8.44 -15.23
CA TRP A 272 7.74 9.44 -15.08
C TRP A 272 9.12 8.99 -15.58
N ARG A 273 9.41 7.70 -15.65
CA ARG A 273 10.70 7.18 -16.15
C ARG A 273 10.82 7.06 -17.67
N ARG A 274 9.73 7.05 -18.44
CA ARG A 274 9.85 6.96 -19.92
C ARG A 274 10.53 8.19 -20.52
N ASN A 275 10.47 9.34 -19.84
CA ASN A 275 11.02 10.59 -20.35
C ASN A 275 12.52 10.79 -20.06
N GLU A 276 13.11 10.05 -19.12
CA GLU A 276 14.56 10.16 -18.86
C GLU A 276 15.39 9.25 -19.77
N VAL A 277 14.90 8.06 -20.12
CA VAL A 277 15.66 7.10 -20.93
C VAL A 277 15.82 7.58 -22.38
N HIS A 278 14.89 8.38 -22.91
CA HIS A 278 15.03 8.98 -24.24
C HIS A 278 15.84 10.29 -24.28
N ARG A 279 16.14 10.92 -23.14
CA ARG A 279 16.94 12.16 -23.12
C ARG A 279 18.45 11.95 -23.12
N ASN A 280 18.92 10.73 -22.86
CA ASN A 280 20.36 10.44 -22.77
C ASN A 280 20.95 9.68 -23.97
N ILE A 281 20.22 9.53 -25.10
CA ILE A 281 20.70 8.81 -26.30
C ILE A 281 20.88 9.75 -27.52
N SER A 282 20.70 11.07 -27.37
CA SER A 282 20.92 12.03 -28.46
C SER A 282 21.84 13.16 -28.04
N SER A 283 23.12 12.83 -27.84
CA SER A 283 24.21 13.82 -27.86
C SER A 283 25.54 13.07 -27.88
N SER A 284 26.28 13.15 -29.01
CA SER A 284 27.70 12.81 -29.20
C SER A 284 28.11 11.38 -28.79
N TYR A 285 28.63 10.51 -29.65
CA TYR A 285 29.88 10.69 -30.39
C TYR A 285 29.84 9.91 -31.71
N SER A 286 30.11 10.64 -32.78
CA SER A 286 30.71 10.12 -33.99
C SER A 286 32.08 9.53 -33.68
N LEU A 287 32.23 8.22 -33.85
CA LEU A 287 33.52 7.57 -34.08
C LEU A 287 33.30 6.53 -35.17
N GLY A 288 33.57 6.95 -36.41
CA GLY A 288 34.06 6.03 -37.41
C GLY A 288 35.45 5.53 -37.03
N ILE A 289 35.97 4.66 -37.88
CA ILE A 289 37.27 3.98 -37.84
C ILE A 289 37.15 2.52 -37.39
N ILE A 290 36.93 1.73 -38.44
CA ILE A 290 37.32 0.34 -38.64
C ILE A 290 38.79 0.15 -38.20
N HIS A 291 39.04 -0.74 -37.25
CA HIS A 291 40.32 -1.45 -37.13
C HIS A 291 40.10 -2.81 -36.46
N THR A 292 40.35 -3.86 -37.23
CA THR A 292 40.56 -5.23 -36.76
C THR A 292 41.86 -5.33 -35.97
N PRO A 293 41.88 -6.10 -34.86
CA PRO A 293 43.13 -6.71 -34.41
C PRO A 293 43.02 -8.24 -34.23
N SER A 294 44.02 -8.88 -34.81
CA SER A 294 44.51 -10.26 -34.70
C SER A 294 44.35 -10.96 -33.33
N PRO A 295 44.16 -12.30 -33.29
CA PRO A 295 44.03 -13.05 -32.06
C PRO A 295 45.38 -13.25 -31.37
N ARG A 296 45.48 -12.86 -30.09
CA ARG A 296 46.60 -13.24 -29.22
C ARG A 296 46.27 -14.54 -28.48
N ILE A 297 47.10 -15.54 -28.74
CA ILE A 297 47.21 -16.80 -28.01
C ILE A 297 47.74 -16.48 -26.60
N ILE A 298 47.00 -16.87 -25.57
CA ILE A 298 47.48 -16.99 -24.19
C ILE A 298 47.37 -18.47 -23.81
N TYR A 299 48.52 -19.12 -23.63
CA TYR A 299 48.64 -20.42 -22.97
C TYR A 299 48.84 -20.17 -21.48
N ASP A 300 47.93 -20.65 -20.63
CA ASP A 300 48.31 -21.05 -19.25
C ASP A 300 47.43 -22.20 -18.72
N LYS A 301 48.00 -23.41 -18.81
CA LYS A 301 48.14 -24.45 -17.78
C LYS A 301 47.05 -24.54 -16.67
N LYS A 302 45.98 -25.30 -16.94
CA LYS A 302 45.48 -26.41 -16.08
C LYS A 302 44.28 -27.12 -16.72
N ASN A 303 44.54 -28.35 -17.17
CA ASN A 303 43.59 -29.31 -17.72
C ASN A 303 42.60 -29.79 -16.64
N CYS A 304 41.30 -29.69 -16.92
CA CYS A 304 40.31 -30.74 -16.65
C CYS A 304 38.99 -30.40 -17.37
N ILE A 305 38.93 -30.72 -18.65
CA ILE A 305 37.67 -30.75 -19.42
C ILE A 305 37.15 -32.19 -19.34
N LYS A 306 36.09 -32.42 -18.55
CA LYS A 306 35.20 -33.56 -18.74
C LYS A 306 34.17 -33.17 -19.80
N LYS A 307 34.36 -33.67 -21.02
CA LYS A 307 33.33 -33.74 -22.05
C LYS A 307 32.31 -34.80 -21.63
N TYR A 308 31.03 -34.41 -21.52
CA TYR A 308 29.90 -35.33 -21.64
C TYR A 308 29.31 -35.12 -23.03
N SER A 309 29.45 -36.13 -23.87
CA SER A 309 28.76 -36.30 -25.16
C SER A 309 28.58 -37.81 -25.33
N GLU A 310 27.47 -38.19 -25.98
CA GLU A 310 26.93 -39.57 -26.18
C GLU A 310 25.92 -39.96 -25.08
N THR A 311 24.68 -40.38 -25.34
CA THR A 311 23.99 -40.75 -26.59
C THR A 311 22.48 -40.81 -26.27
N ILE A 312 21.64 -40.32 -27.18
CA ILE A 312 20.18 -40.47 -27.16
C ILE A 312 19.83 -41.71 -28.00
N PRO A 313 18.98 -42.65 -27.51
CA PRO A 313 18.22 -43.54 -28.37
C PRO A 313 16.78 -43.05 -28.48
N SER A 314 16.38 -42.74 -29.72
CA SER A 314 15.02 -42.46 -30.15
C SER A 314 14.34 -43.71 -30.72
N LYS A 315 13.01 -43.72 -30.62
CA LYS A 315 11.99 -44.53 -31.32
C LYS A 315 11.74 -45.96 -30.82
N GLU A 316 10.51 -46.17 -30.34
CA GLU A 316 9.53 -47.01 -31.03
C GLU A 316 8.09 -46.59 -30.67
N THR A 317 7.23 -46.60 -31.68
CA THR A 317 5.81 -46.18 -31.68
C THR A 317 5.05 -47.28 -32.41
N ILE A 318 4.16 -48.02 -31.74
CA ILE A 318 3.14 -48.91 -32.32
C ILE A 318 2.01 -48.98 -31.26
N GLU A 319 0.93 -48.21 -31.39
CA GLU A 319 -0.38 -48.55 -31.99
C GLU A 319 -1.27 -49.53 -31.18
N ASN A 320 -2.43 -48.98 -30.78
CA ASN A 320 -3.79 -49.53 -30.72
C ASN A 320 -4.03 -50.93 -30.14
N GLU A 321 -4.88 -50.99 -29.11
CA GLU A 321 -6.18 -51.68 -29.27
C GLU A 321 -7.24 -51.18 -28.28
N ASP A 322 -8.37 -50.79 -28.86
CA ASP A 322 -9.64 -50.44 -28.25
C ASP A 322 -10.35 -51.64 -27.61
N SER A 323 -11.22 -51.35 -26.64
CA SER A 323 -12.59 -51.87 -26.51
C SER A 323 -12.99 -52.52 -25.17
N LYS A 324 -14.25 -52.20 -24.83
CA LYS A 324 -15.22 -52.82 -23.88
C LYS A 324 -15.36 -52.13 -22.52
N LYS A 325 -16.40 -51.29 -22.36
CA LYS A 325 -17.79 -51.65 -21.95
C LYS A 325 -17.87 -51.89 -20.43
N GLU A 326 -18.88 -51.52 -19.66
CA GLU A 326 -20.12 -50.74 -19.75
C GLU A 326 -20.64 -50.75 -18.29
N ASN A 327 -21.32 -49.68 -17.87
CA ASN A 327 -22.42 -49.65 -16.88
C ASN A 327 -22.27 -50.39 -15.53
N PHE A 328 -22.37 -49.63 -14.43
CA PHE A 328 -23.54 -49.77 -13.56
C PHE A 328 -23.81 -48.51 -12.70
N MET A 329 -25.10 -48.31 -12.45
CA MET A 329 -25.81 -47.10 -12.12
C MET A 329 -26.40 -47.22 -10.70
N THR A 330 -26.65 -46.07 -10.03
CA THR A 330 -27.59 -45.86 -8.88
C THR A 330 -27.24 -46.53 -7.53
N LYS A 331 -27.56 -46.03 -6.31
CA LYS A 331 -28.53 -45.01 -5.81
C LYS A 331 -28.25 -44.69 -4.30
N LYS A 332 -28.68 -43.48 -3.85
CA LYS A 332 -29.21 -43.10 -2.51
C LYS A 332 -28.33 -43.15 -1.23
N VAL A 333 -28.12 -41.97 -0.62
CA VAL A 333 -28.82 -41.50 0.61
C VAL A 333 -29.33 -40.09 0.36
#